data_AF-A0A447R0N2-F1
#
_entry.id   AF-A0A447R0N2-F1
#
_cell.length_a   1.000
_cell.length_b   1.000
_cell.length_c   1.000
_cell.angle_alpha   90.00
_cell.angle_beta   90.00
_cell.angle_gamma   90.00
#
_symmetry.space_group_name_H-M   'P 1'
#
loop_
_entity.id
_entity.type
_entity.pdbx_description
1 polymer ?
#
loop_
_entity_poly.entity_id
_entity_poly.type
_entity_poly.pdbx_seq_one_letter_code
_entity_poly.pdbx_strand_id
1 'polypeptide(L)'
;MSNIDKQALRERYSPKPVPECHICGAEMTIQRMSASRITYGCTGATYDDKGCHYAEGRSIADDHYEQSRVTVVDVSDPDVLALLDELEHYKSREERVTKLVLDNSTSWDALYKKLEATEKRIAEQREYYEGVIADGSKRIAELERSETQLINERDSAESALADMYQAATGERPEWSNMFGFADAVDVVEERLATLESNQSQTTPTGIQFITEAIGAHGYIVGCLLQGRPDLALEESRKWVSAFGQAGEIVSAQDAADIKVKGE
;
A
#
# COMPACT_ATOMS: atom_id res chain seq x y z
N MET A 1 38.52 28.40 -38.98
CA MET A 1 39.55 27.33 -38.97
C MET A 1 40.27 27.41 -40.29
N SER A 2 41.59 27.56 -40.28
CA SER A 2 42.40 27.63 -41.49
C SER A 2 42.17 26.37 -42.33
N ASN A 3 41.77 26.51 -43.60
CA ASN A 3 41.58 25.40 -44.54
C ASN A 3 42.96 24.92 -45.02
N ILE A 4 43.75 24.40 -44.08
CA ILE A 4 45.08 23.88 -44.35
C ILE A 4 44.89 22.51 -44.99
N ASP A 5 45.37 22.39 -46.22
CA ASP A 5 45.43 21.12 -46.91
C ASP A 5 46.54 20.25 -46.29
N LYS A 6 46.12 19.31 -45.43
CA LYS A 6 47.02 18.38 -44.74
C LYS A 6 47.70 17.42 -45.71
N GLN A 7 47.06 17.11 -46.85
CA GLN A 7 47.65 16.26 -47.87
C GLN A 7 48.79 17.00 -48.57
N ALA A 8 48.58 18.26 -48.93
CA ALA A 8 49.64 19.12 -49.45
C ALA A 8 50.81 19.29 -48.47
N LEU A 9 50.54 19.33 -47.15
CA LEU A 9 51.61 19.33 -46.15
C LEU A 9 52.35 17.99 -46.11
N ARG A 10 51.65 16.85 -46.10
CA ARG A 10 52.28 15.52 -46.17
C ARG A 10 53.19 15.41 -47.39
N GLU A 11 52.74 15.83 -48.56
CA GLU A 11 53.52 15.81 -49.79
C GLU A 11 54.74 16.73 -49.72
N ARG A 12 54.59 17.93 -49.16
CA ARG A 12 55.68 18.91 -49.03
C ARG A 12 56.80 18.44 -48.12
N TYR A 13 56.47 17.79 -47.01
CA TYR A 13 57.43 17.34 -46.00
C TYR A 13 57.85 15.87 -46.18
N SER A 14 57.37 15.20 -47.23
CA SER A 14 57.83 13.87 -47.61
C SER A 14 59.19 13.91 -48.31
N PRO A 15 60.03 12.87 -48.12
CA PRO A 15 61.28 12.69 -48.85
C PRO A 15 61.10 12.91 -50.36
N LYS A 16 61.90 13.82 -50.93
CA LYS A 16 61.87 14.06 -52.38
C LYS A 16 62.56 12.92 -53.14
N PRO A 17 62.01 12.47 -54.27
CA PRO A 17 62.66 11.46 -55.09
C PRO A 17 63.98 12.00 -55.67
N VAL A 18 64.90 11.08 -55.96
CA VAL A 18 66.16 11.39 -56.63
C VAL A 18 65.84 11.93 -58.04
N PRO A 19 66.40 13.09 -58.45
CA PRO A 19 66.13 13.63 -59.77
C PRO A 19 66.79 12.80 -60.87
N GLU A 20 66.14 12.74 -62.02
CA GLU A 20 66.70 12.17 -63.25
C GLU A 20 67.55 13.20 -63.99
N CYS A 21 68.56 12.72 -64.70
CA CYS A 21 69.41 13.57 -65.51
C CYS A 21 68.65 14.13 -66.71
N HIS A 22 68.57 15.45 -66.85
CA HIS A 22 67.90 16.10 -67.99
C HIS A 22 68.61 15.90 -69.34
N ILE A 23 69.84 15.37 -69.35
CA ILE A 23 70.63 15.11 -70.57
C ILE A 23 70.44 13.68 -71.09
N CYS A 24 70.41 12.68 -70.20
CA CYS A 24 70.33 11.25 -70.59
C CYS A 24 69.22 10.44 -69.92
N GLY A 25 68.46 11.02 -68.99
CA GLY A 25 67.38 10.34 -68.26
C GLY A 25 67.82 9.38 -67.16
N ALA A 26 69.13 9.19 -66.94
CA ALA A 26 69.62 8.31 -65.88
C ALA A 26 69.41 8.91 -64.49
N GLU A 27 69.15 8.05 -63.48
CA GLU A 27 69.05 8.46 -62.08
C GLU A 27 70.37 9.11 -61.62
N MET A 28 70.27 10.29 -61.02
CA MET A 28 71.45 11.05 -60.61
C MET A 28 71.97 10.58 -59.26
N THR A 29 73.27 10.73 -59.01
CA THR A 29 73.87 10.40 -57.71
C THR A 29 74.16 11.67 -56.91
N ILE A 30 74.11 11.57 -55.58
CA ILE A 30 74.41 12.66 -54.66
C ILE A 30 75.91 12.97 -54.74
N GLN A 31 76.25 14.21 -55.07
CA GLN A 31 77.64 14.69 -55.15
C GLN A 31 78.05 15.49 -53.92
N ARG A 32 77.09 16.20 -53.33
CA ARG A 32 77.30 17.00 -52.12
C ARG A 32 75.99 17.13 -51.36
N MET A 33 76.04 16.90 -50.05
CA MET A 33 74.94 17.29 -49.15
C MET A 33 75.44 18.36 -48.20
N SER A 34 74.70 19.47 -48.13
CA SER A 34 74.96 20.56 -47.19
C SER A 34 73.65 20.97 -46.54
N ALA A 35 73.36 20.39 -45.37
CA ALA A 35 72.09 20.53 -44.67
C ALA A 35 70.90 20.26 -45.61
N SER A 36 70.05 21.26 -45.87
CA SER A 36 68.88 21.14 -46.75
C SER A 36 69.19 21.23 -48.24
N ARG A 37 70.44 21.44 -48.66
CA ARG A 37 70.79 21.54 -50.09
C ARG A 37 71.53 20.29 -50.53
N ILE A 38 70.90 19.51 -51.40
CA ILE A 38 71.47 18.31 -51.98
C ILE A 38 71.79 18.59 -53.44
N THR A 39 73.06 18.48 -53.81
CA THR A 39 73.52 18.58 -55.19
C THR A 39 73.62 17.19 -55.79
N TYR A 40 72.84 16.95 -56.83
CA TYR A 40 72.86 15.75 -57.64
C TYR A 40 73.70 16.01 -58.91
N GLY A 41 74.37 14.97 -59.41
CA GLY A 41 75.12 14.98 -60.66
C GLY A 41 74.99 13.65 -61.40
N CYS A 42 74.98 13.69 -62.73
CA CYS A 42 75.06 12.47 -63.54
C CYS A 42 76.52 12.14 -63.80
N THR A 43 77.08 11.26 -62.99
CA THR A 43 78.47 10.80 -63.10
C THR A 43 78.69 9.87 -64.29
N GLY A 44 77.62 9.28 -64.85
CA GLY A 44 77.72 8.25 -65.88
C GLY A 44 78.48 7.00 -65.43
N ALA A 45 78.70 6.86 -64.11
CA ALA A 45 79.45 5.79 -63.49
C ALA A 45 78.50 4.66 -63.06
N THR A 46 78.82 3.45 -63.49
CA THR A 46 78.19 2.22 -63.05
C THR A 46 79.16 1.46 -62.16
N TYR A 47 78.63 0.93 -61.06
CA TYR A 47 79.40 0.15 -60.09
C TYR A 47 78.97 -1.31 -60.22
N ASP A 48 79.91 -2.17 -60.61
CA ASP A 48 79.74 -3.62 -60.64
C ASP A 48 80.89 -4.31 -59.89
N ASP A 49 80.89 -5.66 -59.89
CA ASP A 49 81.93 -6.48 -59.26
C ASP A 49 83.34 -6.27 -59.84
N LYS A 50 83.47 -5.56 -60.98
CA LYS A 50 84.74 -5.21 -61.64
C LYS A 50 85.21 -3.79 -61.34
N GLY A 51 84.44 -3.04 -60.54
CA GLY A 51 84.77 -1.68 -60.11
C GLY A 51 83.96 -0.60 -60.83
N CYS A 52 84.37 0.66 -60.63
CA CYS A 52 83.72 1.80 -61.25
C CYS A 52 84.11 1.89 -62.73
N HIS A 53 83.12 1.83 -63.62
CA HIS A 53 83.31 2.07 -65.05
C HIS A 53 82.32 3.13 -65.53
N TYR A 54 82.76 3.94 -66.49
CA TYR A 54 81.96 5.02 -67.05
C TYR A 54 81.32 4.57 -68.37
N ALA A 55 80.14 5.10 -68.69
CA ALA A 55 79.52 4.88 -69.99
C ALA A 55 80.45 5.30 -71.14
N GLU A 56 80.25 4.74 -72.34
CA GLU A 56 81.12 5.02 -73.49
C GLU A 56 81.20 6.54 -73.79
N GLY A 57 82.42 7.07 -73.89
CA GLY A 57 82.67 8.51 -74.07
C GLY A 57 82.54 9.39 -72.82
N ARG A 58 82.28 8.79 -71.64
CA ARG A 58 82.20 9.49 -70.35
C ARG A 58 83.50 9.36 -69.58
N SER A 59 83.79 10.33 -68.73
CA SER A 59 84.94 10.29 -67.81
C SER A 59 84.65 11.05 -66.51
N ILE A 60 85.56 10.96 -65.54
CA ILE A 60 85.40 11.65 -64.26
C ILE A 60 85.29 13.16 -64.47
N ALA A 61 84.23 13.76 -63.94
CA ALA A 61 83.95 15.19 -64.05
C ALA A 61 83.96 15.73 -65.49
N ASP A 62 83.42 14.96 -66.44
CA ASP A 62 83.23 15.40 -67.81
C ASP A 62 82.19 16.51 -67.99
N ASP A 63 82.11 17.09 -69.18
CA ASP A 63 81.16 18.17 -69.50
C ASP A 63 79.71 17.77 -69.17
N HIS A 64 79.36 16.49 -69.36
CA HIS A 64 78.04 16.00 -68.99
C HIS A 64 77.83 16.01 -67.48
N TYR A 65 78.81 15.58 -66.69
CA TYR A 65 78.77 15.71 -65.24
C TYR A 65 78.60 17.16 -64.82
N GLU A 66 79.37 18.10 -65.40
CA GLU A 66 79.28 19.52 -65.05
C GLU A 66 77.90 20.12 -65.41
N GLN A 67 77.42 19.86 -66.63
CA GLN A 67 76.15 20.39 -67.14
C GLN A 67 74.93 19.73 -66.50
N SER A 68 75.04 18.47 -66.07
CA SER A 68 73.91 17.74 -65.47
C SER A 68 73.59 18.18 -64.04
N ARG A 69 74.47 18.91 -63.35
CA ARG A 69 74.33 19.19 -61.91
C ARG A 69 73.08 20.01 -61.59
N VAL A 70 72.28 19.49 -60.65
CA VAL A 70 71.12 20.19 -60.09
C VAL A 70 71.24 20.24 -58.56
N THR A 71 70.85 21.35 -57.96
CA THR A 71 70.75 21.45 -56.50
C THR A 71 69.29 21.53 -56.09
N VAL A 72 68.84 20.51 -55.35
CA VAL A 72 67.50 20.44 -54.80
C VAL A 72 67.55 20.88 -53.34
N VAL A 73 66.59 21.73 -52.94
CA VAL A 73 66.36 22.04 -51.52
C VAL A 73 65.44 20.97 -50.94
N ASP A 74 65.97 20.13 -50.07
CA ASP A 74 65.21 19.18 -49.29
C ASP A 74 64.58 19.89 -48.08
N VAL A 75 63.25 19.84 -48.03
CA VAL A 75 62.44 20.39 -46.92
C VAL A 75 61.68 19.28 -46.20
N SER A 76 62.07 18.02 -46.42
CA SER A 76 61.46 16.87 -45.79
C SER A 76 61.69 16.92 -44.28
N ASP A 77 60.63 16.66 -43.52
CA ASP A 77 60.68 16.72 -42.07
C ASP A 77 59.82 15.59 -41.48
N PRO A 78 60.44 14.52 -40.94
CA PRO A 78 59.71 13.39 -40.38
C PRO A 78 58.90 13.76 -39.13
N ASP A 79 59.30 14.78 -38.37
CA ASP A 79 58.59 15.21 -37.17
C ASP A 79 57.26 15.87 -37.55
N VAL A 80 57.24 16.65 -38.65
CA VAL A 80 56.00 17.22 -39.17
C VAL A 80 55.03 16.13 -39.64
N LEU A 81 55.52 15.06 -40.28
CA LEU A 81 54.70 13.93 -40.70
C LEU A 81 54.12 13.18 -39.49
N ALA A 82 54.93 12.91 -38.47
CA ALA A 82 54.49 12.29 -37.23
C ALA A 82 53.41 13.12 -36.52
N LEU A 83 53.57 14.46 -36.47
CA LEU A 83 52.56 15.37 -35.92
C LEU A 83 51.25 15.35 -36.72
N LEU A 84 51.31 15.18 -38.05
CA LEU A 84 50.11 15.04 -38.88
C LEU A 84 49.37 13.72 -38.59
N ASP A 85 50.11 12.62 -38.42
CA ASP A 85 49.55 11.31 -38.01
C ASP A 85 48.89 11.39 -36.63
N GLU A 86 49.57 11.98 -35.65
CA GLU A 86 49.01 12.19 -34.31
C GLU A 86 47.73 13.04 -34.35
N LEU A 87 47.73 14.14 -35.10
CA LEU A 87 46.56 15.01 -35.23
C LEU A 87 45.37 14.29 -35.86
N GLU A 88 45.61 13.45 -36.87
CA GLU A 88 44.57 12.61 -37.49
C GLU A 88 44.02 11.58 -36.50
N HIS A 89 44.89 10.95 -35.70
CA HIS A 89 44.49 10.05 -34.63
C HIS A 89 43.61 10.75 -33.57
N TYR A 90 44.02 11.94 -33.09
CA TYR A 90 43.23 12.70 -32.12
C TYR A 90 41.87 13.11 -32.66
N LYS A 91 41.80 13.53 -33.93
CA LYS A 91 40.53 13.88 -34.57
C LYS A 91 39.60 12.68 -34.67
N SER A 92 40.11 11.52 -35.09
CA SER A 92 39.33 10.28 -35.12
C SER A 92 38.80 9.89 -33.72
N ARG A 93 39.62 10.11 -32.68
CA ARG A 93 39.22 9.86 -31.29
C ARG A 93 38.13 10.84 -30.82
N GLU A 94 38.25 12.11 -31.16
CA GLU A 94 37.24 13.13 -30.84
C GLU A 94 35.89 12.82 -31.48
N GLU A 95 35.88 12.37 -32.74
CA GLU A 95 34.67 11.95 -33.46
C GLU A 95 34.00 10.75 -32.76
N ARG A 96 34.79 9.76 -32.33
CA ARG A 96 34.30 8.61 -31.55
C ARG A 96 33.71 9.02 -30.20
N VAL A 97 34.38 9.92 -29.48
CA VAL A 97 33.90 10.43 -28.18
C VAL A 97 32.61 11.20 -28.36
N THR A 98 32.53 12.05 -29.38
CA THR A 98 31.32 12.81 -29.70
C THR A 98 30.14 11.87 -29.96
N LYS A 99 30.35 10.82 -30.76
CA LYS A 99 29.32 9.81 -31.00
C LYS A 99 28.88 9.12 -29.70
N LEU A 100 29.84 8.68 -28.87
CA LEU A 100 29.54 8.03 -27.60
C LEU A 100 28.74 8.93 -26.65
N VAL A 101 29.09 10.22 -26.57
CA VAL A 101 28.38 11.20 -25.73
C VAL A 101 26.94 11.38 -26.21
N LEU A 102 26.72 11.48 -27.52
CA LEU A 102 25.37 11.58 -28.09
C LEU A 102 24.54 10.33 -27.81
N ASP A 103 25.10 9.14 -28.07
CA ASP A 103 24.44 7.86 -27.80
C ASP A 103 24.10 7.74 -26.29
N ASN A 104 25.03 8.11 -25.41
CA ASN A 104 24.80 8.12 -23.97
C ASN A 104 23.70 9.12 -23.55
N SER A 105 23.68 10.32 -24.13
CA SER A 105 22.63 11.32 -23.86
C SER A 105 21.24 10.78 -24.23
N THR A 106 21.10 10.14 -25.40
CA THR A 106 19.81 9.55 -25.80
C THR A 106 19.37 8.42 -24.86
N SER A 107 20.32 7.64 -24.34
CA SER A 107 20.05 6.62 -23.33
C SER A 107 19.58 7.23 -22.01
N TRP A 108 20.22 8.32 -21.56
CA TRP A 108 19.81 9.02 -20.34
C TRP A 108 18.41 9.61 -20.46
N ASP A 109 18.08 10.25 -21.59
CA ASP A 109 16.75 10.79 -21.84
C ASP A 109 15.66 9.71 -21.76
N ALA A 110 15.95 8.51 -22.29
CA ALA A 110 15.03 7.38 -22.21
C ALA A 110 14.86 6.87 -20.77
N LEU A 111 15.92 6.87 -19.97
CA LEU A 111 15.86 6.49 -18.55
C LEU A 111 15.10 7.52 -17.72
N TYR A 112 15.31 8.81 -17.94
CA TYR A 112 14.58 9.88 -17.24
C TYR A 112 13.07 9.81 -17.51
N LYS A 113 12.66 9.60 -18.77
CA LYS A 113 11.23 9.41 -19.10
C LYS A 113 10.61 8.20 -18.40
N LYS A 114 11.36 7.10 -18.28
CA LYS A 114 10.89 5.92 -17.53
C LYS A 114 10.77 6.22 -16.05
N LEU A 115 11.75 6.92 -15.47
CA LEU A 115 11.73 7.34 -14.08
C LEU A 115 10.49 8.19 -13.78
N GLU A 116 10.27 9.25 -14.55
CA GLU A 116 9.12 10.15 -14.41
C GLU A 116 7.79 9.39 -14.53
N ALA A 117 7.67 8.47 -15.49
CA ALA A 117 6.49 7.62 -15.62
C ALA A 117 6.27 6.70 -14.41
N THR A 118 7.36 6.15 -13.84
CA THR A 118 7.25 5.31 -12.64
C THR A 118 6.92 6.10 -11.39
N GLU A 119 7.48 7.30 -11.23
CA GLU A 119 7.15 8.21 -10.12
C GLU A 119 5.68 8.63 -10.17
N LYS A 120 5.18 8.97 -11.36
CA LYS A 120 3.76 9.27 -11.57
C LYS A 120 2.87 8.08 -11.19
N ARG A 121 3.20 6.87 -11.64
CA ARG A 121 2.45 5.66 -11.28
C ARG A 121 2.45 5.39 -9.77
N ILE A 122 3.57 5.62 -9.10
CA ILE A 122 3.68 5.48 -7.63
C ILE A 122 2.78 6.50 -6.93
N ALA A 123 2.76 7.76 -7.40
CA ALA A 123 1.90 8.79 -6.85
C ALA A 123 0.41 8.45 -6.99
N GLU A 124 -0.02 8.01 -8.19
CA GLU A 124 -1.40 7.57 -8.46
C GLU A 124 -1.79 6.37 -7.59
N GLN A 125 -0.90 5.38 -7.45
CA GLN A 125 -1.14 4.24 -6.56
C GLN A 125 -1.27 4.67 -5.10
N ARG A 126 -0.43 5.61 -4.64
CA ARG A 126 -0.50 6.13 -3.27
C ARG A 126 -1.85 6.80 -3.01
N GLU A 127 -2.30 7.66 -3.92
CA GLU A 127 -3.61 8.31 -3.83
C GLU A 127 -4.76 7.29 -3.81
N TYR A 128 -4.71 6.28 -4.67
CA TYR A 128 -5.69 5.18 -4.68
C TYR A 128 -5.77 4.46 -3.32
N TYR A 129 -4.63 4.01 -2.78
CA TYR A 129 -4.61 3.30 -1.51
C TYR A 129 -5.03 4.18 -0.34
N GLU A 130 -4.67 5.46 -0.35
CA GLU A 130 -5.10 6.43 0.65
C GLU A 130 -6.64 6.59 0.63
N GLY A 131 -7.26 6.62 -0.55
CA GLY A 131 -8.71 6.62 -0.71
C GLY A 131 -9.39 5.35 -0.19
N VAL A 132 -8.86 4.16 -0.52
CA VAL A 132 -9.38 2.87 -0.04
C VAL A 132 -9.30 2.76 1.48
N ILE A 133 -8.18 3.20 2.07
CA ILE A 133 -8.00 3.21 3.52
C ILE A 133 -9.00 4.17 4.17
N ALA A 134 -9.18 5.38 3.63
CA ALA A 134 -10.12 6.36 4.17
C ALA A 134 -11.57 5.84 4.16
N ASP A 135 -12.01 5.23 3.05
CA ASP A 135 -13.35 4.65 2.95
C ASP A 135 -13.52 3.45 3.91
N GLY A 136 -12.52 2.56 3.97
CA GLY A 136 -12.50 1.44 4.91
C GLY A 136 -12.57 1.90 6.37
N SER A 137 -11.77 2.90 6.75
CA SER A 137 -11.79 3.48 8.09
C SER A 137 -13.14 4.12 8.42
N LYS A 138 -13.79 4.79 7.46
CA LYS A 138 -15.13 5.35 7.65
C LYS A 138 -16.16 4.25 7.90
N ARG A 139 -16.11 3.15 7.15
CA ARG A 139 -17.03 2.01 7.33
C ARG A 139 -16.84 1.33 8.67
N ILE A 140 -15.60 1.16 9.13
CA ILE A 140 -15.29 0.61 10.46
C ILE A 140 -15.89 1.51 11.55
N ALA A 141 -15.65 2.83 11.49
CA ALA A 141 -16.18 3.77 12.47
C ALA A 141 -17.72 3.87 12.48
N GLU A 142 -18.38 3.56 11.37
CA GLU A 142 -19.84 3.42 11.31
C GLU A 142 -20.30 2.13 11.99
N LEU A 143 -19.64 1.01 11.71
CA LEU A 143 -19.95 -0.28 12.34
C LEU A 143 -19.73 -0.25 13.85
N GLU A 144 -18.61 0.31 14.31
CA GLU A 144 -18.30 0.47 15.75
C GLU A 144 -19.38 1.30 16.48
N ARG A 145 -19.88 2.36 15.84
CA ARG A 145 -20.99 3.15 16.39
C ARG A 145 -22.29 2.36 16.45
N SER A 146 -22.61 1.63 15.38
CA SER A 146 -23.81 0.78 15.34
C SER A 146 -23.74 -0.34 16.39
N GLU A 147 -22.59 -0.95 16.58
CA GLU A 147 -22.38 -2.00 17.58
C GLU A 147 -22.55 -1.45 18.99
N THR A 148 -21.93 -0.30 19.27
CA THR A 148 -22.09 0.40 20.56
C THR A 148 -23.56 0.75 20.83
N GLN A 149 -24.29 1.19 19.80
CA GLN A 149 -25.71 1.47 19.91
C GLN A 149 -26.51 0.22 20.25
N LEU A 150 -26.29 -0.90 19.55
CA LEU A 150 -26.98 -2.17 19.82
C LEU A 150 -26.69 -2.71 21.22
N ILE A 151 -25.47 -2.55 21.73
CA ILE A 151 -25.13 -2.90 23.11
C ILE A 151 -25.95 -2.07 24.09
N ASN A 152 -26.02 -0.74 23.90
CA ASN A 152 -26.80 0.13 24.77
C ASN A 152 -28.31 -0.18 24.73
N GLU A 153 -28.84 -0.47 23.54
CA GLU A 153 -30.24 -0.88 23.35
C GLU A 153 -30.52 -2.22 24.04
N ARG A 154 -29.63 -3.20 23.88
CA ARG A 154 -29.70 -4.49 24.56
C ARG A 154 -29.67 -4.32 26.08
N ASP A 155 -28.71 -3.57 26.61
CA ASP A 155 -28.55 -3.37 28.06
C ASP A 155 -29.77 -2.65 28.66
N SER A 156 -30.36 -1.73 27.90
CA SER A 156 -31.60 -1.04 28.27
C SER A 156 -32.80 -1.99 28.28
N ALA A 157 -32.92 -2.87 27.28
CA ALA A 157 -33.95 -3.91 27.22
C ALA A 157 -33.79 -4.94 28.35
N GLU A 158 -32.55 -5.36 28.63
CA GLU A 158 -32.20 -6.26 29.72
C GLU A 158 -32.61 -5.66 31.07
N SER A 159 -32.32 -4.37 31.33
CA SER A 159 -32.74 -3.70 32.56
C SER A 159 -34.26 -3.63 32.67
N ALA A 160 -34.96 -3.26 31.59
CA ALA A 160 -36.42 -3.18 31.61
C ALA A 160 -37.09 -4.54 31.89
N LEU A 161 -36.57 -5.61 31.29
CA LEU A 161 -37.03 -6.98 31.54
C LEU A 161 -36.68 -7.44 32.96
N ALA A 162 -35.50 -7.10 33.48
CA ALA A 162 -35.11 -7.41 34.85
C ALA A 162 -36.04 -6.72 35.86
N ASP A 163 -36.43 -5.47 35.62
CA ASP A 163 -37.36 -4.73 36.47
C ASP A 163 -38.77 -5.36 36.44
N MET A 164 -39.26 -5.76 35.25
CA MET A 164 -40.53 -6.50 35.12
C MET A 164 -40.49 -7.84 35.84
N TYR A 165 -39.42 -8.62 35.64
CA TYR A 165 -39.23 -9.91 36.29
C TYR A 165 -39.21 -9.76 37.81
N GLN A 166 -38.47 -8.78 38.33
CA GLN A 166 -38.42 -8.49 39.75
C GLN A 166 -39.78 -8.07 40.30
N ALA A 167 -40.54 -7.26 39.57
CA ALA A 167 -41.88 -6.85 40.00
C ALA A 167 -42.84 -8.04 40.14
N ALA A 168 -42.72 -9.06 39.28
CA ALA A 168 -43.58 -10.23 39.30
C ALA A 168 -43.12 -11.32 40.28
N THR A 169 -41.82 -11.56 40.38
CA THR A 169 -41.24 -12.68 41.14
C THR A 169 -40.71 -12.28 42.53
N GLY A 170 -40.35 -11.00 42.71
CA GLY A 170 -39.74 -10.45 43.93
C GLY A 170 -38.22 -10.39 43.91
N GLU A 171 -37.55 -11.07 42.96
CA GLU A 171 -36.09 -11.14 42.85
C GLU A 171 -35.63 -10.71 41.46
N ARG A 172 -34.41 -10.16 41.33
CA ARG A 172 -33.86 -9.85 40.01
C ARG A 172 -33.39 -11.15 39.32
N PRO A 173 -33.55 -11.25 38.00
CA PRO A 173 -33.05 -12.41 37.27
C PRO A 173 -31.52 -12.38 37.21
N GLU A 174 -30.91 -13.58 37.24
CA GLU A 174 -29.49 -13.77 36.98
C GLU A 174 -29.30 -14.21 35.52
N TRP A 175 -29.03 -13.24 34.66
CA TRP A 175 -28.81 -13.50 33.24
C TRP A 175 -27.61 -14.41 33.01
N SER A 176 -27.79 -15.43 32.18
CA SER A 176 -26.72 -16.34 31.82
C SER A 176 -26.97 -16.94 30.44
N ASN A 177 -25.99 -17.68 29.90
CA ASN A 177 -26.17 -18.40 28.65
C ASN A 177 -27.25 -19.49 28.70
N MET A 178 -27.67 -19.91 29.90
CA MET A 178 -28.70 -20.94 30.11
C MET A 178 -30.04 -20.34 30.58
N PHE A 179 -30.07 -19.05 30.91
CA PHE A 179 -31.27 -18.35 31.36
C PHE A 179 -31.34 -16.98 30.68
N GLY A 180 -32.16 -16.91 29.65
CA GLY A 180 -32.34 -15.74 28.80
C GLY A 180 -33.70 -15.07 28.97
N PHE A 181 -33.99 -14.12 28.08
CA PHE A 181 -35.21 -13.31 28.15
C PHE A 181 -36.50 -14.12 28.05
N ALA A 182 -36.52 -15.18 27.25
CA ALA A 182 -37.70 -16.04 27.12
C ALA A 182 -37.98 -16.80 28.43
N ASP A 183 -36.94 -17.39 29.04
CA ASP A 183 -37.07 -18.11 30.31
C ASP A 183 -37.60 -17.18 31.41
N ALA A 184 -37.10 -15.94 31.45
CA ALA A 184 -37.60 -14.93 32.39
C ALA A 184 -39.09 -14.61 32.17
N VAL A 185 -39.53 -14.48 30.92
CA VAL A 185 -40.95 -14.22 30.60
C VAL A 185 -41.82 -15.42 30.99
N ASP A 186 -41.38 -16.64 30.71
CA ASP A 186 -42.13 -17.87 31.03
C ASP A 186 -42.36 -17.99 32.55
N VAL A 187 -41.35 -17.68 33.37
CA VAL A 187 -41.49 -17.68 34.84
C VAL A 187 -42.47 -16.61 35.32
N VAL A 188 -42.45 -15.42 34.70
CA VAL A 188 -43.42 -14.35 35.03
C VAL A 188 -44.83 -14.78 34.67
N GLU A 189 -45.03 -15.42 33.52
CA GLU A 189 -46.31 -15.95 33.08
C GLU A 189 -46.86 -17.01 34.06
N GLU A 190 -46.03 -17.97 34.46
CA GLU A 190 -46.42 -18.99 35.45
C GLU A 190 -46.80 -18.37 36.80
N ARG A 191 -46.05 -17.35 37.23
CA ARG A 191 -46.34 -16.64 38.48
C ARG A 191 -47.67 -15.90 38.43
N LEU A 192 -47.96 -15.23 37.31
CA LEU A 192 -49.24 -14.55 37.10
C LEU A 192 -50.40 -15.54 37.10
N ALA A 193 -50.29 -16.66 36.37
CA ALA A 193 -51.31 -17.71 36.36
C ALA A 193 -51.60 -18.25 37.79
N THR A 194 -50.55 -18.41 38.60
CA THR A 194 -50.68 -18.82 40.01
C THR A 194 -51.42 -17.77 40.84
N LEU A 195 -51.09 -16.48 40.67
CA LEU A 195 -51.74 -15.39 41.40
C LEU A 195 -53.22 -15.23 41.01
N GLU A 196 -53.54 -15.33 39.72
CA GLU A 196 -54.92 -15.29 39.21
C GLU A 196 -55.77 -16.45 39.73
N SER A 197 -55.18 -17.65 39.80
CA SER A 197 -55.82 -18.82 40.43
C SER A 197 -56.13 -18.55 41.90
N ASN A 198 -55.16 -18.04 42.67
CA ASN A 198 -55.34 -17.71 44.08
C ASN A 198 -56.38 -16.60 44.30
N GLN A 199 -56.43 -15.58 43.45
CA GLN A 199 -57.45 -14.52 43.54
C GLN A 199 -58.86 -15.07 43.29
N SER A 200 -58.97 -16.04 42.38
CA SER A 200 -60.22 -16.75 42.06
C SER A 200 -60.67 -17.69 43.18
N GLN A 201 -59.83 -17.95 44.20
CA GLN A 201 -60.19 -18.72 45.40
C GLN A 201 -60.96 -17.91 46.45
N THR A 202 -61.42 -16.68 46.15
CA THR A 202 -62.61 -16.16 46.86
C THR A 202 -63.80 -17.03 46.48
N THR A 203 -63.93 -18.14 47.19
CA THR A 203 -64.86 -19.22 46.83
C THR A 203 -66.28 -18.67 46.76
N PRO A 204 -67.12 -19.14 45.81
CA PRO A 204 -68.55 -18.82 45.79
C PRO A 204 -69.21 -19.05 47.16
N THR A 205 -68.72 -20.05 47.90
CA THR A 205 -69.09 -20.35 49.29
C THR A 205 -68.71 -19.24 50.26
N GLY A 206 -67.50 -18.69 50.20
CA GLY A 206 -67.07 -17.55 51.01
C GLY A 206 -67.87 -16.28 50.71
N ILE A 207 -68.15 -16.02 49.42
CA ILE A 207 -68.99 -14.88 48.98
C ILE A 207 -70.42 -15.04 49.50
N GLN A 208 -70.98 -16.25 49.39
CA GLN A 208 -72.32 -16.57 49.89
C GLN A 208 -72.39 -16.43 51.42
N PHE A 209 -71.40 -16.94 52.14
CA PHE A 209 -71.34 -16.85 53.61
C PHE A 209 -71.27 -15.39 54.09
N ILE A 210 -70.47 -14.54 53.43
CA ILE A 210 -70.42 -13.10 53.73
C ILE A 210 -71.77 -12.43 53.43
N THR A 211 -72.41 -12.78 52.31
CA THR A 211 -73.71 -12.23 51.92
C THR A 211 -74.81 -12.60 52.93
N GLU A 212 -74.85 -13.86 53.34
CA GLU A 212 -75.79 -14.36 54.36
C GLU A 212 -75.52 -13.72 55.73
N ALA A 213 -74.25 -13.56 56.11
CA ALA A 213 -73.87 -12.89 57.35
C ALA A 213 -74.35 -11.43 57.37
N ILE A 214 -74.19 -10.70 56.26
CA ILE A 214 -74.69 -9.33 56.11
C ILE A 214 -76.22 -9.29 56.27
N GLY A 215 -76.94 -10.22 55.63
CA GLY A 215 -78.39 -10.34 55.76
C GLY A 215 -78.86 -10.61 57.19
N ALA A 216 -78.17 -11.51 57.89
CA ALA A 216 -78.47 -11.85 59.28
C ALA A 216 -78.20 -10.69 60.25
N HIS A 217 -77.13 -9.91 60.03
CA HIS A 217 -76.89 -8.68 60.79
C HIS A 217 -78.06 -7.69 60.62
N GLY A 218 -78.54 -7.50 59.40
CA GLY A 218 -79.72 -6.68 59.13
C GLY A 218 -80.98 -7.18 59.86
N TYR A 219 -81.19 -8.50 59.89
CA TYR A 219 -82.32 -9.12 60.60
C TYR A 219 -82.24 -8.93 62.11
N ILE A 220 -81.07 -9.16 62.72
CA ILE A 220 -80.84 -8.99 64.16
C ILE A 220 -81.12 -7.54 64.57
N VAL A 221 -80.58 -6.57 63.83
CA VAL A 221 -80.83 -5.14 64.09
C VAL A 221 -82.32 -4.81 63.96
N GLY A 222 -82.99 -5.33 62.93
CA GLY A 222 -84.43 -5.18 62.75
C GLY A 222 -85.25 -5.74 63.92
N CYS A 223 -84.90 -6.92 64.43
CA CYS A 223 -85.56 -7.53 65.58
C CYS A 223 -85.39 -6.70 66.86
N LEU A 224 -84.19 -6.15 67.09
CA LEU A 224 -83.93 -5.27 68.22
C LEU A 224 -84.75 -3.97 68.15
N LEU A 225 -84.84 -3.35 66.98
CA LEU A 225 -85.66 -2.14 66.78
C LEU A 225 -87.17 -2.40 66.96
N GLN A 226 -87.63 -3.62 66.68
CA GLN A 226 -89.03 -4.03 66.85
C GLN A 226 -89.35 -4.57 68.26
N GLY A 227 -88.41 -4.51 69.20
CA GLY A 227 -88.61 -4.95 70.58
C GLY A 227 -88.68 -6.47 70.74
N ARG A 228 -88.07 -7.24 69.83
CA ARG A 228 -87.99 -8.72 69.85
C ARG A 228 -86.55 -9.19 70.09
N PRO A 229 -85.99 -9.00 71.30
CA PRO A 229 -84.60 -9.35 71.61
C PRO A 229 -84.35 -10.86 71.65
N ASP A 230 -85.40 -11.64 71.87
CA ASP A 230 -85.40 -13.10 71.84
C ASP A 230 -84.97 -13.65 70.47
N LEU A 231 -85.57 -13.14 69.39
CA LEU A 231 -85.22 -13.55 68.02
C LEU A 231 -83.86 -13.02 67.58
N ALA A 232 -83.49 -11.81 68.03
CA ALA A 232 -82.16 -11.26 67.79
C ALA A 232 -81.08 -12.15 68.43
N LEU A 233 -81.31 -12.60 69.67
CA LEU A 233 -80.39 -13.49 70.38
C LEU A 233 -80.33 -14.89 69.75
N GLU A 234 -81.46 -15.42 69.30
CA GLU A 234 -81.52 -16.72 68.61
C GLU A 234 -80.70 -16.69 67.32
N GLU A 235 -80.89 -15.67 66.49
CA GLU A 235 -80.17 -15.53 65.23
C GLU A 235 -78.67 -15.29 65.47
N SER A 236 -78.32 -14.47 66.48
CA SER A 236 -76.93 -14.25 66.89
C SER A 236 -76.23 -15.57 67.28
N ARG A 237 -76.91 -16.46 68.00
CA ARG A 237 -76.34 -17.77 68.43
C ARG A 237 -76.06 -18.69 67.25
N LYS A 238 -76.91 -18.70 66.22
CA LYS A 238 -76.69 -19.48 64.99
C LYS A 238 -75.41 -19.03 64.29
N TRP A 239 -75.19 -17.72 64.19
CA TRP A 239 -74.00 -17.16 63.56
C TRP A 239 -72.74 -17.34 64.38
N VAL A 240 -72.80 -17.26 65.73
CA VAL A 240 -71.65 -17.60 66.58
C VAL A 240 -71.18 -19.04 66.33
N SER A 241 -72.12 -19.99 66.17
CA SER A 241 -71.78 -21.37 65.82
C SER A 241 -71.23 -21.49 64.39
N ALA A 242 -71.85 -20.80 63.42
CA ALA A 242 -71.44 -20.86 62.02
C ALA A 242 -70.04 -20.26 61.80
N PHE A 243 -69.72 -19.12 62.43
CA PHE A 243 -68.38 -18.52 62.39
C PHE A 243 -67.35 -19.35 63.14
N GLY A 244 -67.71 -19.99 64.26
CA GLY A 244 -66.83 -20.92 64.97
C GLY A 244 -66.39 -22.09 64.08
N GLN A 245 -67.35 -22.71 63.39
CA GLN A 245 -67.07 -23.80 62.45
C GLN A 245 -66.25 -23.32 61.23
N ALA A 246 -66.55 -22.13 60.71
CA ALA A 246 -65.77 -21.55 59.62
C ALA A 246 -64.32 -21.24 60.02
N GLY A 247 -64.08 -20.74 61.25
CA GLY A 247 -62.76 -20.43 61.77
C GLY A 247 -61.86 -21.67 61.95
N GLU A 248 -62.44 -22.81 62.29
CA GLU A 248 -61.72 -24.10 62.35
C GLU A 248 -61.26 -24.58 60.97
N ILE A 249 -62.07 -24.35 59.93
CA ILE A 249 -61.76 -24.72 58.54
C ILE A 249 -60.63 -23.86 57.97
N VAL A 250 -60.69 -22.54 58.19
CA VAL A 250 -59.64 -21.60 57.73
C VAL A 250 -58.31 -21.90 58.42
N SER A 251 -58.32 -22.16 59.72
CA SER A 251 -57.10 -22.51 60.48
C SER A 251 -56.46 -23.82 59.99
N ALA A 252 -57.27 -24.77 59.50
CA ALA A 252 -56.79 -26.01 58.93
C ALA A 252 -56.22 -25.85 57.50
N GLN A 253 -56.76 -24.93 56.71
CA GLN A 253 -56.24 -24.58 55.38
C GLN A 253 -54.90 -23.83 55.47
N ASP A 254 -54.78 -22.85 56.36
CA ASP A 254 -53.52 -22.11 56.58
C ASP A 254 -52.38 -23.06 57.00
N ALA A 255 -52.67 -24.08 57.83
CA ALA A 255 -51.69 -25.08 58.25
C ALA A 255 -51.25 -26.03 57.12
N ALA A 256 -52.07 -26.21 56.08
CA ALA A 256 -51.73 -27.01 54.91
C ALA A 256 -50.90 -26.21 53.90
N ASP A 257 -51.24 -24.94 53.66
CA ASP A 257 -50.51 -24.06 52.74
C ASP A 257 -49.10 -23.70 53.25
N ILE A 258 -48.90 -23.64 54.57
CA ILE A 258 -47.56 -23.44 55.18
C ILE A 258 -46.64 -24.65 54.92
N LYS A 259 -47.17 -25.87 54.84
CA LYS A 259 -46.37 -27.07 54.58
C LYS A 259 -45.91 -27.22 53.13
N VAL A 260 -46.62 -26.59 52.18
CA VAL A 260 -46.29 -26.67 50.75
C VAL A 260 -45.23 -25.64 50.34
N LYS A 261 -45.05 -24.56 51.10
CA LYS A 261 -44.03 -23.51 50.82
C LYS A 261 -42.63 -23.80 51.39
N GLY A 262 -42.38 -25.01 51.90
CA GLY A 262 -41.18 -25.38 52.67
C GLY A 262 -40.27 -26.43 52.03
N GLU A 263 -40.46 -26.78 50.76
CA GLU A 263 -39.58 -27.69 49.99
C GLU A 263 -38.94 -26.98 48.79
#